data_AF-A0A7S3X4Q6-F1
#
_entry.id   AF-A0A7S3X4Q6-F1
#
_cell.length_a   1.000
_cell.length_b   1.000
_cell.length_c   1.000
_cell.angle_alpha   90.00
_cell.angle_beta   90.00
_cell.angle_gamma   90.00
#
_symmetry.space_group_name_H-M   'P 1'
#
loop_
_entity.id
_entity.type
_entity.pdbx_description
1 polymer ?
#
loop_
_entity_poly.entity_id
_entity_poly.type
_entity_poly.pdbx_seq_one_letter_code
_entity_poly.pdbx_strand_id
1 'polypeptide(L)'
;PMLPIFALTSAFVLNAAPPLHCSGRGAAPTLRVKGYFASRDVRLVSRRAEDVAAFQERERIRWDVVYDEDYYAFHPKGLGLEFYPGDRVEVVGDVKVKEIENARGRTGVVTHYEFDDEYESCQTCSTACPVTVELDEA
;
A
#
# COMPACT_ATOMS: atom_id res chain seq x y z
N PRO A 1 -14.90 79.56 6.76
CA PRO A 1 -15.98 79.40 5.76
C PRO A 1 -15.98 77.98 5.14
N MET A 2 -17.01 77.21 5.51
CA MET A 2 -17.76 76.19 4.72
C MET A 2 -17.40 76.15 3.21
N LEU A 3 -17.19 75.04 2.47
CA LEU A 3 -17.64 73.62 2.38
C LEU A 3 -16.77 72.98 1.23
N PRO A 4 -16.94 71.73 0.69
CA PRO A 4 -17.65 70.52 1.13
C PRO A 4 -16.83 69.21 1.05
N ILE A 5 -17.47 68.15 1.53
CA ILE A 5 -17.22 66.71 1.39
C ILE A 5 -17.62 66.24 -0.03
N PHE A 6 -16.90 65.24 -0.58
CA PHE A 6 -17.38 64.04 -1.33
C PHE A 6 -16.38 63.61 -2.41
N ALA A 7 -15.78 62.43 -2.27
CA ALA A 7 -15.98 61.31 -3.21
C ALA A 7 -15.13 60.11 -2.79
N LEU A 8 -15.83 59.00 -2.50
CA LEU A 8 -15.31 57.65 -2.44
C LEU A 8 -14.70 57.26 -3.80
N THR A 9 -13.58 56.55 -3.77
CA THR A 9 -13.38 55.38 -4.63
C THR A 9 -12.59 54.31 -3.87
N SER A 10 -13.29 53.27 -3.42
CA SER A 10 -12.67 52.01 -3.01
C SER A 10 -11.92 51.42 -4.21
N ALA A 11 -10.59 51.42 -4.15
CA ALA A 11 -9.78 50.57 -5.00
C ALA A 11 -9.74 49.18 -4.35
N PHE A 12 -10.59 48.28 -4.86
CA PHE A 12 -10.55 46.85 -4.56
C PHE A 12 -9.26 46.29 -5.17
N VAL A 13 -8.22 46.10 -4.37
CA VAL A 13 -7.03 45.36 -4.81
C VAL A 13 -7.40 43.89 -4.81
N LEU A 14 -7.83 43.38 -5.97
CA LEU A 14 -7.84 41.94 -6.22
C LEU A 14 -6.38 41.46 -6.19
N ASN A 15 -5.98 40.83 -5.10
CA ASN A 15 -4.79 40.00 -5.07
C ASN A 15 -5.06 38.79 -5.99
N ALA A 16 -4.64 38.89 -7.24
CA ALA A 16 -4.59 37.75 -8.14
C ALA A 16 -3.56 36.78 -7.58
N ALA A 17 -4.02 35.66 -7.01
CA ALA A 17 -3.15 34.55 -6.67
C ALA A 17 -2.42 34.09 -7.95
N PRO A 18 -1.12 33.81 -7.89
CA PRO A 18 -0.39 33.31 -9.05
C PRO A 18 -1.00 31.97 -9.50
N PRO A 19 -1.05 31.69 -10.81
CA PRO A 19 -1.55 30.42 -11.30
C PRO A 19 -0.66 29.31 -10.74
N LEU A 20 -1.26 28.40 -9.97
CA LEU A 20 -0.66 27.15 -9.55
C LEU A 20 -0.21 26.40 -10.81
N HIS A 21 1.08 26.44 -11.07
CA HIS A 21 1.72 25.60 -12.07
C HIS A 21 1.73 24.18 -11.51
N CYS A 22 0.66 23.42 -11.77
CA CYS A 22 0.64 21.98 -11.54
C CYS A 22 1.57 21.31 -12.57
N SER A 23 2.89 21.43 -12.40
CA SER A 23 3.85 20.48 -12.98
C SER A 23 3.85 19.19 -12.16
N GLY A 24 2.67 18.59 -12.03
CA GLY A 24 2.53 17.20 -11.64
C GLY A 24 2.59 16.37 -12.91
N ARG A 25 3.79 15.91 -13.29
CA ARG A 25 3.90 14.66 -14.04
C ARG A 25 3.43 13.53 -13.12
N GLY A 26 2.12 13.47 -12.88
CA GLY A 26 1.49 12.25 -12.43
C GLY A 26 1.60 11.32 -13.62
N ALA A 27 2.59 10.42 -13.58
CA ALA A 27 2.55 9.23 -14.40
C ALA A 27 1.15 8.64 -14.20
N ALA A 28 0.39 8.49 -15.28
CA ALA A 28 -0.83 7.71 -15.25
C ALA A 28 -0.48 6.36 -14.58
N PRO A 29 -1.35 5.79 -13.73
CA PRO A 29 -1.07 4.50 -13.11
C PRO A 29 -0.87 3.48 -14.23
N THR A 30 0.40 3.20 -14.50
CA THR A 30 0.93 2.04 -15.20
C THR A 30 0.16 0.84 -14.69
N LEU A 31 -0.55 0.14 -15.59
CA LEU A 31 -1.45 -0.96 -15.23
C LEU A 31 -0.61 -2.12 -14.68
N ARG A 32 -0.36 -2.11 -13.37
CA ARG A 32 0.38 -3.18 -12.69
C ARG A 32 -0.40 -4.48 -12.81
N VAL A 33 0.30 -5.56 -13.19
CA VAL A 33 -0.32 -6.88 -13.32
C VAL A 33 -0.34 -7.54 -11.95
N LYS A 34 -1.54 -7.71 -11.38
CA LYS A 34 -1.75 -8.49 -10.16
C LYS A 34 -1.66 -9.99 -10.43
N GLY A 35 -0.80 -10.69 -9.69
CA GLY A 35 -0.64 -12.14 -9.71
C GLY A 35 -0.75 -12.77 -8.31
N TYR A 36 -1.03 -14.07 -8.29
CA TYR A 36 -1.15 -14.89 -7.08
C TYR A 36 -0.10 -15.99 -7.13
N PHE A 37 0.68 -16.12 -6.06
CA PHE A 37 1.89 -16.95 -6.04
C PHE A 37 1.90 -17.83 -4.80
N ALA A 38 2.44 -19.04 -4.93
CA ALA A 38 2.86 -19.80 -3.76
C ALA A 38 4.07 -19.10 -3.11
N SER A 39 4.25 -19.24 -1.80
CA SER A 39 5.42 -18.68 -1.10
C SER A 39 6.75 -19.07 -1.76
N ARG A 40 6.86 -20.32 -2.23
CA ARG A 40 8.06 -20.85 -2.90
C ARG A 40 8.37 -20.21 -4.27
N ASP A 41 7.38 -19.57 -4.90
CA ASP A 41 7.52 -19.00 -6.24
C ASP A 41 8.06 -17.57 -6.19
N VAL A 42 8.17 -16.97 -4.99
CA VAL A 42 8.62 -15.59 -4.77
C VAL A 42 9.75 -15.54 -3.75
N ARG A 43 10.66 -14.58 -3.94
CA ARG A 43 11.78 -14.33 -3.03
C ARG A 43 11.77 -12.89 -2.59
N LEU A 44 11.91 -12.67 -1.28
CA LEU A 44 12.08 -11.32 -0.71
C LEU A 44 13.35 -10.66 -1.24
N VAL A 45 13.19 -9.48 -1.83
CA VAL A 45 14.28 -8.61 -2.30
C VAL A 45 14.59 -7.53 -1.28
N SER A 46 13.56 -6.86 -0.77
CA SER A 46 13.73 -5.83 0.26
C SER A 46 12.47 -5.66 1.09
N ARG A 47 12.65 -5.38 2.38
CA ARG A 47 11.60 -5.07 3.35
C ARG A 47 11.87 -3.71 3.98
N ARG A 48 10.84 -2.88 4.06
CA ARG A 48 10.92 -1.58 4.75
C ARG A 48 10.33 -1.71 6.14
N ALA A 49 11.07 -1.26 7.16
CA ALA A 49 10.61 -1.31 8.54
C ALA A 49 9.32 -0.50 8.75
N GLU A 50 9.16 0.60 8.02
CA GLU A 50 7.97 1.46 8.07
C GLU A 50 6.70 0.73 7.61
N ASP A 51 6.77 -0.05 6.53
CA ASP A 51 5.63 -0.80 6.00
C ASP A 51 5.21 -1.92 6.97
N VAL A 52 6.19 -2.60 7.59
CA VAL A 52 5.92 -3.59 8.64
C VAL A 52 5.28 -2.94 9.86
N ALA A 53 5.81 -1.81 10.34
CA ALA A 53 5.24 -1.10 11.47
C ALA A 53 3.80 -0.62 11.19
N ALA A 54 3.55 -0.11 9.99
CA ALA A 54 2.21 0.30 9.57
C ALA A 54 1.23 -0.88 9.49
N PHE A 55 1.69 -2.05 9.01
CA PHE A 55 0.91 -3.28 9.02
C PHE A 55 0.55 -3.70 10.46
N GLN A 56 1.55 -3.76 11.34
CA GLN A 56 1.40 -4.18 12.73
C GLN A 56 0.44 -3.24 13.49
N GLU A 57 0.54 -1.92 13.27
CA GLU A 57 -0.37 -0.97 13.90
C GLU A 57 -1.81 -1.12 13.39
N ARG A 58 -1.99 -1.34 12.09
CA ARG A 58 -3.32 -1.62 11.53
C ARG A 58 -3.92 -2.90 12.12
N GLU A 59 -3.13 -3.96 12.23
CA GLU A 59 -3.57 -5.21 12.83
C GLU A 59 -3.85 -5.07 14.32
N ARG A 60 -3.05 -4.27 15.06
CA ARG A 60 -3.33 -3.92 16.46
C ARG A 60 -4.70 -3.29 16.62
N ILE A 61 -5.03 -2.31 15.78
CA ILE A 61 -6.33 -1.63 15.80
C ILE A 61 -7.45 -2.61 15.42
N ARG A 62 -7.27 -3.45 14.39
CA ARG A 62 -8.24 -4.48 14.02
C ARG A 62 -8.50 -5.45 15.18
N TRP A 63 -7.43 -5.88 15.85
CA TRP A 63 -7.49 -6.83 16.95
C TRP A 63 -8.30 -6.28 18.12
N ASP A 64 -8.02 -5.05 18.54
CA ASP A 64 -8.74 -4.34 19.62
C ASP A 64 -10.26 -4.22 19.36
N VAL A 65 -10.67 -4.18 18.09
CA VAL A 65 -12.08 -4.10 17.69
C VAL A 65 -12.76 -5.47 17.65
N VAL A 66 -12.02 -6.53 17.28
CA VAL A 66 -12.59 -7.85 16.98
C VAL A 66 -12.48 -8.82 18.16
N TYR A 67 -11.41 -8.71 18.95
CA TYR A 67 -11.10 -9.60 20.06
C TYR A 67 -11.01 -8.79 21.36
N ASP A 68 -11.53 -9.35 22.44
CA ASP A 68 -11.45 -8.76 23.80
C ASP A 68 -10.12 -9.15 24.47
N GLU A 69 -9.01 -8.99 23.74
CA GLU A 69 -7.67 -9.44 24.12
C GLU A 69 -6.59 -8.46 23.64
N ASP A 70 -5.45 -8.41 24.33
CA ASP A 70 -4.33 -7.56 23.95
C ASP A 70 -3.65 -8.07 22.67
N TYR A 71 -3.35 -7.14 21.75
CA TYR A 71 -2.56 -7.45 20.56
C TYR A 71 -1.07 -7.60 20.91
N TYR A 72 -0.53 -8.80 20.71
CA TYR A 72 0.88 -9.08 20.90
C TYR A 72 1.62 -9.09 19.55
N ALA A 73 2.05 -7.91 19.09
CA ALA A 73 2.90 -7.74 17.88
C ALA A 73 4.16 -8.64 17.91
N PHE A 74 4.65 -8.93 19.13
CA PHE A 74 5.80 -9.80 19.42
C PHE A 74 5.43 -10.95 20.36
N HIS A 75 4.24 -11.56 20.19
CA HIS A 75 3.94 -12.83 20.84
C HIS A 75 5.13 -13.81 20.63
N PRO A 76 5.38 -14.83 21.46
CA PRO A 76 6.33 -15.90 21.10
C PRO A 76 5.94 -16.63 19.80
N LYS A 77 4.69 -16.43 19.34
CA LYS A 77 4.17 -16.71 17.99
C LYS A 77 3.84 -15.46 17.18
N GLY A 78 4.49 -14.34 17.50
CA GLY A 78 4.29 -13.05 16.87
C GLY A 78 4.38 -13.28 15.38
N LEU A 79 3.46 -12.70 14.63
CA LEU A 79 3.27 -12.93 13.20
C LEU A 79 4.50 -12.40 12.45
N GLY A 80 5.64 -13.06 12.64
CA GLY A 80 6.86 -12.99 11.85
C GLY A 80 6.50 -13.64 10.54
N LEU A 81 5.68 -12.90 9.77
CA LEU A 81 5.16 -13.35 8.52
C LEU A 81 6.31 -13.51 7.55
N GLU A 82 6.17 -14.50 6.69
CA GLU A 82 7.09 -14.67 5.59
C GLU A 82 7.10 -13.41 4.71
N PHE A 83 5.92 -12.81 4.49
CA PHE A 83 5.73 -11.58 3.73
C PHE A 83 4.82 -10.57 4.44
N TYR A 84 5.10 -9.29 4.23
CA TYR A 84 4.22 -8.19 4.60
C TYR A 84 3.80 -7.40 3.36
N PRO A 85 2.59 -6.81 3.35
CA PRO A 85 2.24 -5.79 2.35
C PRO A 85 3.30 -4.69 2.31
N GLY A 86 3.79 -4.35 1.12
CA GLY A 86 4.91 -3.43 0.90
C GLY A 86 6.26 -4.12 0.63
N ASP A 87 6.41 -5.40 0.96
CA ASP A 87 7.62 -6.16 0.63
C ASP A 87 7.86 -6.17 -0.88
N ARG A 88 9.11 -5.92 -1.28
CA ARG A 88 9.55 -6.08 -2.67
C ARG A 88 10.01 -7.51 -2.87
N VAL A 89 9.49 -8.15 -3.89
CA VAL A 89 9.77 -9.56 -4.20
C VAL A 89 10.17 -9.73 -5.65
N GLU A 90 10.88 -10.82 -5.93
CA GLU A 90 11.19 -11.32 -7.25
C GLU A 90 10.55 -12.69 -7.44
N VAL A 91 9.89 -12.92 -8.57
CA VAL A 91 9.33 -14.22 -8.94
C VAL A 91 10.47 -15.14 -9.37
N VAL A 92 10.65 -16.26 -8.68
CA VAL A 92 11.69 -17.25 -8.98
C VAL A 92 11.12 -18.51 -9.65
N GLY A 93 9.82 -18.77 -9.47
CA GLY A 93 9.11 -19.89 -10.09
C GLY A 93 8.69 -19.60 -11.53
N ASP A 94 8.55 -20.66 -12.33
CA ASP A 94 7.99 -20.57 -13.68
C ASP A 94 6.45 -20.51 -13.61
N VAL A 95 5.92 -19.30 -13.40
CA VAL A 95 4.48 -19.06 -13.15
C VAL A 95 3.88 -18.22 -14.28
N LYS A 96 2.78 -18.69 -14.86
CA LYS A 96 1.96 -17.91 -15.80
C LYS A 96 1.04 -16.95 -15.04
N VAL A 97 1.06 -15.68 -15.40
CA VAL A 97 0.25 -14.62 -14.77
C VAL A 97 -0.50 -13.83 -15.83
N LYS A 98 -1.80 -14.10 -15.99
CA LYS A 98 -2.65 -13.49 -17.02
C LYS A 98 -2.00 -13.60 -18.41
N GLU A 99 -1.58 -12.48 -18.99
CA GLU A 99 -0.94 -12.35 -20.31
C GLU A 99 0.57 -12.65 -20.30
N ILE A 100 1.17 -12.82 -19.12
CA ILE A 100 2.58 -13.15 -18.95
C ILE A 100 2.71 -14.68 -18.92
N GLU A 101 3.22 -15.28 -19.99
CA GLU A 101 3.40 -16.74 -20.08
C GLU A 101 4.39 -17.29 -19.04
N ASN A 102 5.42 -16.51 -18.69
CA ASN A 102 6.34 -16.83 -17.60
C ASN A 102 6.77 -15.54 -16.87
N ALA A 103 6.41 -15.43 -15.59
CA ALA A 103 6.72 -14.29 -14.74
C ALA A 103 8.07 -14.43 -14.02
N ARG A 104 8.84 -15.49 -14.22
CA ARG A 104 10.16 -15.65 -13.61
C ARG A 104 11.09 -14.48 -13.92
N GLY A 105 11.80 -14.01 -12.89
CA GLY A 105 12.69 -12.84 -12.93
C GLY A 105 11.96 -11.50 -12.85
N ARG A 106 10.62 -11.47 -12.80
CA ARG A 106 9.85 -10.23 -12.60
C ARG A 106 9.91 -9.80 -11.15
N THR A 107 9.98 -8.49 -10.93
CA THR A 107 9.86 -7.89 -9.60
C THR A 107 8.47 -7.32 -9.38
N GLY A 108 8.09 -7.19 -8.11
CA GLY A 108 6.83 -6.58 -7.73
C GLY A 108 6.74 -6.22 -6.26
N VAL A 109 5.58 -5.76 -5.84
CA VAL A 109 5.25 -5.43 -4.45
C VAL A 109 4.19 -6.39 -3.95
N VAL A 110 4.40 -6.97 -2.77
CA VAL A 110 3.36 -7.73 -2.07
C VAL A 110 2.24 -6.77 -1.66
N THR A 111 1.01 -7.05 -2.07
CA THR A 111 -0.16 -6.27 -1.69
C THR A 111 -1.01 -6.98 -0.64
N HIS A 112 -0.95 -8.30 -0.60
CA HIS A 112 -1.64 -9.12 0.37
C HIS A 112 -0.85 -10.42 0.60
N TYR A 113 -0.86 -10.89 1.85
CA TYR A 113 -0.34 -12.19 2.25
C TYR A 113 -1.39 -12.83 3.16
N GLU A 114 -1.86 -14.00 2.76
CA GLU A 114 -2.75 -14.81 3.58
C GLU A 114 -1.92 -15.56 4.62
N PHE A 115 -2.31 -15.46 5.88
CA PHE A 115 -1.65 -16.13 6.99
C PHE A 115 -2.69 -16.62 7.98
N ASP A 116 -2.33 -17.67 8.70
CA ASP A 116 -3.13 -18.21 9.80
C ASP A 116 -2.91 -17.35 11.05
N ASP A 117 -3.97 -16.71 11.54
CA ASP A 117 -3.96 -15.95 12.78
C ASP A 117 -4.35 -16.79 14.01
N GLU A 118 -4.49 -18.11 13.85
CA GLU A 118 -4.87 -19.13 14.85
C GLU A 118 -6.28 -18.97 15.45
N TYR A 119 -7.06 -17.96 15.07
CA TYR A 119 -8.37 -17.65 15.65
C TYR A 119 -9.56 -18.14 14.82
N GLU A 120 -9.36 -19.17 13.97
CA GLU A 120 -10.39 -19.70 13.04
C GLU A 120 -11.09 -18.57 12.25
N SER A 121 -10.42 -17.43 12.06
CA SER A 121 -10.93 -16.37 11.21
C SER A 121 -10.93 -16.88 9.78
N CYS A 122 -11.83 -16.43 8.91
CA CYS A 122 -11.87 -16.89 7.51
C CYS A 122 -10.55 -16.70 6.71
N GLN A 123 -9.50 -16.13 7.30
CA GLN A 123 -8.12 -16.09 6.79
C GLN A 123 -7.35 -17.42 6.97
N THR A 124 -7.87 -18.37 7.76
CA THR A 124 -7.27 -19.72 8.00
C THR A 124 -7.41 -20.71 6.84
N CYS A 125 -8.17 -20.39 5.78
CA CYS A 125 -8.25 -21.25 4.61
C CYS A 125 -6.95 -21.15 3.80
N SER A 126 -5.97 -22.02 4.10
CA SER A 126 -4.68 -22.06 3.38
C SER A 126 -4.89 -22.22 1.87
N THR A 127 -4.75 -21.15 1.10
CA THR A 127 -4.79 -21.25 -0.35
C THR A 127 -3.44 -21.74 -0.86
N ALA A 128 -3.43 -22.34 -2.06
CA ALA A 128 -2.18 -22.73 -2.70
C ALA A 128 -1.31 -21.52 -3.11
N CYS A 129 -1.89 -20.33 -3.13
CA CYS A 129 -1.26 -19.10 -3.60
C CYS A 129 -1.48 -17.92 -2.62
N PRO A 130 -0.93 -18.00 -1.40
CA PRO A 130 -1.20 -17.03 -0.34
C PRO A 130 -0.57 -15.65 -0.60
N VAL A 131 0.39 -15.54 -1.52
CA VAL A 131 1.10 -14.28 -1.78
C VAL A 131 0.50 -13.60 -3.00
N THR A 132 -0.03 -12.39 -2.80
CA THR A 132 -0.54 -11.54 -3.87
C THR A 132 0.49 -10.46 -4.19
N VAL A 133 0.94 -10.40 -5.44
CA VAL A 133 1.98 -9.46 -5.87
C VAL A 133 1.45 -8.61 -7.04
N GLU A 134 1.67 -7.30 -6.95
CA GLU A 134 1.58 -6.41 -8.10
C GLU A 134 2.94 -6.33 -8.79
N LEU A 135 3.04 -6.94 -9.97
CA LEU A 135 4.25 -6.94 -10.77
C LEU A 135 4.53 -5.55 -11.35
N ASP A 136 5.80 -5.18 -11.38
CA ASP A 136 6.25 -3.99 -12.09
C ASP A 136 6.09 -4.18 -13.61
N GLU A 137 5.95 -3.07 -14.33
CA GLU A 137 5.90 -3.11 -15.80
C GLU A 137 7.21 -3.64 -16.41
N ALA A 138 7.09 -4.17 -17.63
CA ALA A 138 8.21 -4.72 -18.40
C ALA A 138 9.13 -3.67 -19.01
#